data_AF-A0A966JF19-F1
#
_entry.id   AF-A0A966JF19-F1
#
_cell.length_a   1.000
_cell.length_b   1.000
_cell.length_c   1.000
_cell.angle_alpha   90.00
_cell.angle_beta   90.00
_cell.angle_gamma   90.00
#
_symmetry.space_group_name_H-M   'P 1'
#
loop_
_entity.id
_entity.type
_entity.pdbx_description
1 polymer ?
#
loop_
_entity_poly.entity_id
_entity_poly.type
_entity_poly.pdbx_seq_one_letter_code
_entity_poly.pdbx_strand_id
1 'polypeptide(L)'
;YTLLLKKIERIGDQAKNILDLADEGISLAGADDVEMFISRRQQISQMYVEAADILASQDTERAQAFLAASKELNAECEAKVHEYMHSDRPGHWAVPRAILHRYWKRIVANLAGIVTAAIEPISSLDYLEGGATDIDD
;
A
#
# COMPACT_ATOMS: atom_id res chain seq x y z
N TYR A 1 13.50 -12.57 -3.03
CA TYR A 1 13.35 -12.41 -1.56
C TYR A 1 13.66 -11.02 -1.01
N THR A 2 14.80 -10.38 -1.32
CA THR A 2 15.17 -9.03 -0.79
C THR A 2 14.16 -7.93 -1.11
N LEU A 3 13.49 -7.97 -2.28
CA LEU A 3 12.46 -7.00 -2.65
C LEU A 3 11.16 -7.17 -1.85
N LEU A 4 10.83 -8.40 -1.43
CA LEU A 4 9.64 -8.69 -0.62
C LEU A 4 9.82 -8.15 0.81
N LEU A 5 10.97 -8.45 1.44
CA LEU A 5 11.30 -7.96 2.78
C LEU A 5 11.28 -6.42 2.85
N LYS A 6 11.79 -5.73 1.83
CA LYS A 6 11.72 -4.26 1.73
C LYS A 6 10.28 -3.73 1.67
N LYS A 7 9.34 -4.46 1.06
CA LYS A 7 7.92 -4.04 1.03
C LYS A 7 7.28 -4.20 2.40
N ILE A 8 7.57 -5.30 3.10
CA ILE A 8 7.09 -5.53 4.47
C ILE A 8 7.66 -4.48 5.43
N GLU A 9 8.94 -4.13 5.31
CA GLU A 9 9.57 -3.06 6.09
C GLU A 9 8.90 -1.71 5.84
N ARG A 10 8.65 -1.34 4.58
CA ARG A 10 7.92 -0.11 4.24
C ARG A 10 6.50 -0.05 4.79
N ILE A 11 5.80 -1.18 4.80
CA ILE A 11 4.49 -1.29 5.42
C ILE A 11 4.57 -0.96 6.91
N GLY A 12 5.54 -1.56 7.62
CA GLY A 12 5.80 -1.27 9.03
C GLY A 12 6.14 0.20 9.28
N ASP A 13 6.98 0.79 8.42
CA ASP A 13 7.31 2.23 8.48
C ASP A 13 6.07 3.11 8.30
N GLN A 14 5.19 2.81 7.34
CA GLN A 14 3.95 3.57 7.18
C GLN A 14 2.98 3.39 8.34
N ALA A 15 2.91 2.20 8.94
CA ALA A 15 2.11 1.97 10.15
C ALA A 15 2.64 2.78 11.33
N LYS A 16 3.96 2.86 11.49
CA LYS A 16 4.60 3.73 12.47
C LYS A 16 4.29 5.20 12.21
N ASN A 17 4.40 5.67 10.97
CA ASN A 17 4.07 7.05 10.63
C ASN A 17 2.61 7.44 11.00
N ILE A 18 1.67 6.48 10.94
CA ILE A 18 0.28 6.69 11.40
C ILE A 18 0.22 6.82 12.94
N LEU A 19 0.99 6.01 13.67
CA LEU A 19 1.11 6.12 15.12
C LEU A 19 1.74 7.45 15.54
N ASP A 20 2.80 7.88 14.85
CA ASP A 20 3.51 9.13 15.13
C ASP A 20 2.58 10.35 15.01
N LEU A 21 1.59 10.34 14.10
CA LEU A 21 0.55 11.39 14.06
C LEU A 21 -0.22 11.49 15.39
N ALA A 22 -0.58 10.35 15.98
CA ALA A 22 -1.29 10.33 17.26
C ALA A 22 -0.39 10.82 18.41
N ASP A 23 0.89 10.45 18.39
CA ASP A 23 1.87 10.91 19.37
C ASP A 23 2.15 12.42 19.29
N GLU A 24 2.01 13.03 18.11
CA GLU A 24 2.04 14.48 17.90
C GLU A 24 0.75 15.20 18.37
N GLY A 25 -0.21 14.47 18.92
CA GLY A 25 -1.46 15.02 19.45
C GLY A 25 -2.56 15.20 18.40
N ILE A 26 -2.37 14.69 17.17
CA ILE A 26 -3.46 14.63 16.19
C ILE A 26 -4.47 13.57 16.66
N SER A 27 -5.68 14.04 16.98
CA SER A 27 -6.82 13.15 17.19
C SER A 27 -7.83 13.28 16.06
N LEU A 28 -8.13 12.16 15.43
CA LEU A 28 -9.26 12.02 14.50
C LEU A 28 -10.49 11.38 15.20
N ALA A 29 -10.41 11.14 16.51
CA ALA A 29 -11.53 10.64 17.27
C ALA A 29 -12.62 11.72 17.37
N GLY A 30 -13.88 11.34 17.12
CA GLY A 30 -15.01 12.25 17.11
C GLY A 30 -15.04 13.22 15.92
N ALA A 31 -14.17 13.03 14.93
CA ALA A 31 -14.24 13.76 13.68
C ALA A 31 -15.50 13.42 12.89
N ASP A 32 -16.03 14.40 12.12
CA ASP A 32 -17.22 14.22 11.28
C ASP A 32 -17.08 13.05 10.28
N ASP A 33 -15.84 12.71 9.91
CA ASP A 33 -15.46 11.67 8.96
C ASP A 33 -14.91 10.40 9.61
N VAL A 34 -15.07 10.22 10.93
CA VAL A 34 -14.51 9.08 11.68
C VAL A 34 -14.98 7.71 11.17
N GLU A 35 -16.24 7.59 10.76
CA GLU A 35 -16.79 6.33 10.21
C GLU A 35 -16.08 5.91 8.92
N MET A 36 -15.72 6.90 8.08
CA MET A 36 -14.96 6.65 6.86
C MET A 36 -13.54 6.14 7.19
N PHE A 37 -12.90 6.70 8.21
CA PHE A 37 -11.58 6.21 8.66
C PHE A 37 -11.64 4.81 9.24
N ILE A 38 -12.68 4.48 10.04
CA ILE A 38 -12.87 3.15 10.61
C ILE A 38 -13.08 2.13 9.49
N SER A 39 -13.99 2.41 8.56
CA SER A 39 -14.27 1.57 7.40
C SER A 39 -13.02 1.34 6.56
N ARG A 40 -12.27 2.41 6.25
CA ARG A 40 -11.02 2.33 5.48
C ARG A 40 -9.97 1.48 6.17
N ARG A 41 -9.79 1.66 7.48
CA ARG A 41 -8.87 0.85 8.29
C ARG A 41 -9.27 -0.63 8.26
N GLN A 42 -10.55 -0.93 8.37
CA GLN A 42 -11.04 -2.31 8.32
C GLN A 42 -10.79 -2.95 6.94
N GLN A 43 -11.06 -2.21 5.86
CA GLN A 43 -10.78 -2.64 4.49
C GLN A 43 -9.29 -2.97 4.31
N ILE A 44 -8.39 -2.06 4.72
CA ILE A 44 -6.94 -2.28 4.61
C ILE A 44 -6.51 -3.47 5.48
N SER A 45 -7.09 -3.63 6.67
CA SER A 45 -6.83 -4.79 7.55
C SER A 45 -7.20 -6.12 6.88
N GLN A 46 -8.34 -6.16 6.18
CA GLN A 46 -8.74 -7.33 5.41
C GLN A 46 -7.75 -7.62 4.28
N MET A 47 -7.23 -6.59 3.62
CA MET A 47 -6.23 -6.76 2.56
C MET A 47 -4.90 -7.33 3.07
N TYR A 48 -4.51 -7.06 4.31
CA TYR A 48 -3.34 -7.73 4.91
C TYR A 48 -3.54 -9.24 4.99
N VAL A 49 -4.70 -9.66 5.50
CA VAL A 49 -5.04 -11.09 5.65
C VAL A 49 -5.07 -11.75 4.27
N GLU A 50 -5.74 -11.12 3.31
CA GLU A 50 -5.85 -11.67 1.95
C GLU A 50 -4.49 -11.75 1.24
N ALA A 51 -3.62 -10.74 1.38
CA ALA A 51 -2.28 -10.78 0.82
C ALA A 51 -1.42 -11.90 1.43
N ALA A 52 -1.57 -12.16 2.75
CA ALA A 52 -0.89 -13.26 3.42
C ALA A 52 -1.39 -14.62 2.93
N ASP A 53 -2.70 -14.78 2.75
CA ASP A 53 -3.30 -16.00 2.19
C ASP A 53 -2.80 -16.26 0.77
N ILE A 54 -2.80 -15.24 -0.10
CA ILE A 54 -2.32 -15.36 -1.49
C ILE A 54 -0.84 -15.73 -1.53
N LEU A 55 -0.02 -15.16 -0.64
CA LEU A 55 1.40 -15.51 -0.57
C LEU A 55 1.61 -16.99 -0.19
N ALA A 56 0.72 -17.55 0.63
CA ALA A 56 0.77 -18.95 1.04
C ALA A 56 0.20 -19.90 -0.03
N SER A 57 -0.89 -19.53 -0.69
CA SER A 57 -1.59 -20.40 -1.66
C SER A 57 -1.11 -20.27 -3.10
N GLN A 58 -0.50 -19.13 -3.45
CA GLN A 58 -0.14 -18.74 -4.82
C GLN A 58 -1.33 -18.79 -5.79
N ASP A 59 -2.53 -18.48 -5.28
CA ASP A 59 -3.76 -18.43 -6.06
C ASP A 59 -3.78 -17.20 -6.98
N THR A 60 -3.54 -17.43 -8.28
CA THR A 60 -3.45 -16.38 -9.30
C THR A 60 -4.77 -15.63 -9.50
N GLU A 61 -5.93 -16.29 -9.39
CA GLU A 61 -7.22 -15.64 -9.59
C GLU A 61 -7.51 -14.66 -8.45
N ARG A 62 -7.31 -15.13 -7.20
CA ARG A 62 -7.40 -14.27 -6.01
C ARG A 62 -6.40 -13.12 -6.07
N ALA A 63 -5.18 -13.38 -6.54
CA ALA A 63 -4.17 -12.33 -6.71
C ALA A 63 -4.60 -11.26 -7.71
N GLN A 64 -5.21 -11.63 -8.85
CA GLN A 64 -5.70 -10.66 -9.83
C GLN A 64 -6.83 -9.81 -9.26
N ALA A 65 -7.78 -10.41 -8.55
CA ALA A 65 -8.85 -9.70 -7.87
C ALA A 65 -8.30 -8.72 -6.82
N PHE A 66 -7.32 -9.17 -6.01
CA PHE A 66 -6.64 -8.35 -5.02
C PHE A 66 -5.94 -7.13 -5.65
N LEU A 67 -5.24 -7.33 -6.77
CA LEU A 67 -4.54 -6.25 -7.47
C LEU A 67 -5.51 -5.22 -8.06
N ALA A 68 -6.66 -5.66 -8.56
CA ALA A 68 -7.71 -4.75 -9.02
C ALA A 68 -8.27 -3.91 -7.87
N ALA A 69 -8.64 -4.55 -6.75
CA ALA A 69 -9.12 -3.86 -5.55
C ALA A 69 -8.08 -2.90 -4.96
N SER A 70 -6.80 -3.30 -4.96
CA SER A 70 -5.69 -2.46 -4.54
C SER A 70 -5.52 -1.21 -5.40
N LYS A 71 -5.75 -1.33 -6.71
CA LYS A 71 -5.68 -0.20 -7.64
C LYS A 71 -6.82 0.80 -7.39
N GLU A 72 -8.04 0.30 -7.22
CA GLU A 72 -9.22 1.12 -6.89
C GLU A 72 -9.02 1.87 -5.57
N LEU A 73 -8.64 1.16 -4.51
CA LEU A 73 -8.39 1.76 -3.20
C LEU A 73 -7.27 2.81 -3.22
N ASN A 74 -6.21 2.58 -3.98
CA ASN A 74 -5.15 3.56 -4.17
C ASN A 74 -5.65 4.84 -4.85
N ALA A 75 -6.51 4.70 -5.86
CA ALA A 75 -7.11 5.84 -6.55
C ALA A 75 -8.04 6.64 -5.62
N GLU A 76 -8.84 5.96 -4.79
CA GLU A 76 -9.67 6.60 -3.78
C GLU A 76 -8.85 7.38 -2.74
N CYS A 77 -7.76 6.78 -2.26
CA CYS A 77 -6.86 7.46 -1.33
C CYS A 77 -6.21 8.68 -1.98
N GLU A 78 -5.79 8.59 -3.24
CA GLU A 78 -5.23 9.72 -3.97
C GLU A 78 -6.24 10.84 -4.16
N ALA A 79 -7.48 10.51 -4.54
CA ALA A 79 -8.56 11.50 -4.66
C ALA A 79 -8.79 12.23 -3.34
N LYS A 80 -8.77 11.51 -2.20
CA LYS A 80 -8.88 12.12 -0.87
C LYS A 80 -7.71 13.01 -0.52
N VAL A 81 -6.48 12.62 -0.85
CA VAL A 81 -5.30 13.51 -0.69
C VAL A 81 -5.53 14.81 -1.46
N HIS A 82 -5.95 14.75 -2.72
CA HIS A 82 -6.22 15.93 -3.52
C HIS A 82 -7.38 16.78 -2.96
N GLU A 83 -8.45 16.15 -2.49
CA GLU A 83 -9.58 16.84 -1.86
C GLU A 83 -9.13 17.65 -0.64
N TYR A 84 -8.35 17.05 0.26
CA TYR A 84 -7.86 17.74 1.45
C TYR A 84 -6.82 18.81 1.13
N MET A 85 -5.98 18.61 0.11
CA MET A 85 -5.01 19.63 -0.33
C MET A 85 -5.67 20.92 -0.84
N HIS A 86 -6.89 20.83 -1.37
CA HIS A 86 -7.63 21.98 -1.90
C HIS A 86 -8.81 22.39 -1.00
N SER A 87 -8.83 21.92 0.25
CA SER A 87 -9.91 22.23 1.19
C SER A 87 -9.79 23.66 1.73
N ASP A 88 -10.92 24.36 1.82
CA ASP A 88 -11.01 25.65 2.53
C ASP A 88 -11.00 25.51 4.06
N ARG A 89 -10.97 24.27 4.58
CA ARG A 89 -10.91 24.00 6.03
C ARG A 89 -9.51 24.36 6.58
N PRO A 90 -9.39 24.67 7.89
CA PRO A 90 -8.10 24.97 8.50
C PRO A 90 -7.05 23.88 8.27
N GLY A 91 -5.78 24.27 8.15
CA GLY A 91 -4.69 23.33 7.89
C GLY A 91 -4.57 22.21 8.94
N HIS A 92 -4.78 22.54 10.22
CA HIS A 92 -4.78 21.52 11.30
C HIS A 92 -5.91 20.48 11.16
N TRP A 93 -6.96 20.79 10.39
CA TRP A 93 -8.03 19.86 10.05
C TRP A 93 -7.69 19.07 8.78
N ALA A 94 -7.27 19.75 7.71
CA ALA A 94 -7.08 19.14 6.39
C ALA A 94 -5.77 18.32 6.28
N VAL A 95 -4.67 18.83 6.82
CA VAL A 95 -3.33 18.25 6.65
C VAL A 95 -3.24 16.83 7.24
N PRO A 96 -3.67 16.56 8.49
CA PRO A 96 -3.55 15.22 9.04
C PRO A 96 -4.36 14.17 8.26
N ARG A 97 -5.50 14.58 7.69
CA ARG A 97 -6.34 13.72 6.84
C ARG A 97 -5.64 13.37 5.54
N ALA A 98 -5.08 14.38 4.86
CA ALA A 98 -4.28 14.17 3.65
C ALA A 98 -3.10 13.22 3.93
N ILE A 99 -2.39 13.43 5.04
CA ILE A 99 -1.26 12.59 5.42
C ILE A 99 -1.69 11.14 5.71
N LEU A 100 -2.79 10.94 6.44
CA LEU A 100 -3.31 9.60 6.72
C LEU A 100 -3.66 8.83 5.44
N HIS A 101 -4.36 9.47 4.50
CA HIS A 101 -4.66 8.86 3.19
C HIS A 101 -3.40 8.56 2.38
N ARG A 102 -2.37 9.41 2.46
CA ARG A 102 -1.08 9.15 1.81
C ARG A 102 -0.38 7.92 2.40
N TYR A 103 -0.43 7.71 3.71
CA TYR A 103 0.14 6.52 4.35
C TYR A 103 -0.64 5.26 3.98
N TRP A 104 -1.98 5.32 3.96
CA TRP A 104 -2.81 4.21 3.47
C TRP A 104 -2.52 3.86 2.02
N LYS A 105 -2.44 4.84 1.12
CA LYS A 105 -2.05 4.64 -0.29
C LYS A 105 -0.73 3.86 -0.38
N ARG A 106 0.28 4.26 0.41
CA ARG A 106 1.58 3.57 0.42
C ARG A 106 1.50 2.15 0.98
N ILE A 107 0.71 1.91 2.02
CA ILE A 107 0.48 0.56 2.55
C ILE A 107 -0.13 -0.33 1.46
N VAL A 108 -1.20 0.12 0.82
CA VAL A 108 -1.92 -0.64 -0.22
C VAL A 108 -1.02 -0.90 -1.43
N ALA A 109 -0.23 0.09 -1.86
CA ALA A 109 0.74 -0.10 -2.95
C ALA A 109 1.83 -1.13 -2.60
N ASN A 110 2.30 -1.18 -1.35
CA ASN A 110 3.25 -2.20 -0.93
C ASN A 110 2.61 -3.59 -0.83
N LEU A 111 1.36 -3.69 -0.36
CA LEU A 111 0.61 -4.94 -0.36
C LEU A 111 0.40 -5.48 -1.79
N ALA A 112 -0.01 -4.63 -2.73
CA ALA A 112 -0.10 -5.00 -4.14
C ALA A 112 1.24 -5.53 -4.68
N GLY A 113 2.33 -4.85 -4.35
CA GLY A 113 3.66 -5.29 -4.74
C GLY A 113 4.12 -6.60 -4.10
N ILE A 114 3.62 -6.96 -2.90
CA ILE A 114 3.84 -8.26 -2.28
C ILE A 114 3.10 -9.34 -3.07
N VAL A 115 1.83 -9.10 -3.38
CA VAL A 115 0.98 -10.03 -4.14
C VAL A 115 1.50 -10.25 -5.57
N THR A 116 1.94 -9.20 -6.26
CA THR A 116 2.59 -9.33 -7.58
C THR A 116 3.81 -10.26 -7.50
N ALA A 117 4.66 -10.09 -6.50
CA ALA A 117 5.85 -10.92 -6.32
C ALA A 117 5.52 -12.39 -5.95
N ALA A 118 4.31 -12.68 -5.45
CA ALA A 118 3.87 -14.03 -5.12
C ALA A 118 3.42 -14.83 -6.36
N ILE A 119 2.93 -14.14 -7.39
CA ILE A 119 2.39 -14.78 -8.62
C ILE A 119 3.33 -14.68 -9.83
N GLU A 120 4.38 -13.87 -9.76
CA GLU A 120 5.41 -13.84 -10.79
C GLU A 120 6.26 -15.13 -10.74
N PRO A 121 6.41 -15.86 -11.86
CA PRO A 121 7.24 -17.05 -11.91
C PRO A 121 8.69 -16.71 -11.53
N ILE A 122 9.27 -17.47 -10.59
CA ILE A 122 10.65 -17.28 -10.10
C ILE A 122 11.69 -17.25 -11.24
N SER A 123 11.37 -17.86 -12.39
CA SER A 123 12.23 -17.91 -13.58
C SER A 123 12.42 -16.59 -14.33
N SER A 124 11.62 -15.54 -14.08
CA SER A 124 11.81 -14.23 -14.74
C SER A 124 12.87 -13.34 -14.09
N LEU A 125 13.38 -13.72 -12.91
CA LEU A 125 14.36 -12.93 -12.15
C LEU A 125 15.81 -13.38 -12.35
N ASP A 126 16.05 -14.53 -13.00
CA ASP A 126 17.39 -15.15 -13.06
C ASP A 126 17.97 -15.27 -14.50
N TYR A 127 17.38 -14.61 -15.49
CA TYR A 127 17.88 -14.66 -16.88
C TYR A 127 18.11 -13.30 -17.51
N LEU A 128 19.00 -12.52 -16.89
CA LEU A 128 19.76 -11.46 -17.56
C LEU A 128 21.22 -11.50 -17.08
N GLU A 129 21.83 -12.68 -17.08
CA GLU A 129 23.29 -12.75 -17.17
C GLU A 129 23.63 -12.56 -18.66
N GLY A 130 24.07 -11.35 -18.99
CA GLY A 130 24.50 -10.97 -20.33
C GLY A 130 25.72 -11.77 -20.75
N GLY A 131 25.48 -12.98 -21.27
CA GLY A 131 26.44 -13.80 -22.00
C GLY A 131 26.81 -13.17 -23.34
N ALA A 132 27.33 -11.95 -23.31
CA ALA A 132 28.03 -11.34 -24.42
C ALA A 132 29.47 -11.84 -24.42
N THR A 133 29.70 -12.98 -25.07
CA THR A 133 30.92 -13.21 -25.82
C THR A 133 30.50 -13.76 -27.17
N ASP A 134 30.38 -12.88 -28.15
CA ASP A 134 30.62 -13.26 -29.54
C ASP A 134 31.91 -12.55 -29.93
N ILE A 135 33.02 -13.25 -29.69
CA ILE A 135 34.26 -13.03 -30.42
C ILE A 135 34.10 -13.94 -31.63
N ASP A 136 33.86 -13.36 -32.80
CA ASP A 136 34.23 -13.96 -34.08
C ASP A 136 34.66 -12.83 -35.04
N ASP A 137 35.94 -12.95 -35.44
CA ASP A 137 36.78 -12.26 -36.43
C ASP A 137 37.08 -10.75 -36.34
#